data_AF-A0A359LXX5-F1
#
_entry.id   AF-A0A359LXX5-F1
#
_cell.length_a   1.000
_cell.length_b   1.000
_cell.length_c   1.000
_cell.angle_alpha   90.00
_cell.angle_beta   90.00
_cell.angle_gamma   90.00
#
_symmetry.space_group_name_H-M   'P 1'
#
loop_
_entity.id
_entity.type
_entity.pdbx_description
1 polymer ?
#
loop_
_entity_poly.entity_id
_entity_poly.type
_entity_poly.pdbx_seq_one_letter_code
_entity_poly.pdbx_strand_id
1 'polypeptide(L)'
;PFANIAHGTSSVISQRMALGLADFVVNETGFAADLGAEKYFDLVMPASGLKPDLAVLIASARALCTQGSGDEKGPFDVAALRKGLCNLTRHLENLRKFHVPVV
;
A
#
# COMPACT_ATOMS: atom_id res chain seq x y z
N PRO A 1 -3.57 1.63 14.81
CA PRO A 1 -4.73 0.75 15.11
C PRO A 1 -4.77 -0.40 14.11
N PHE A 2 -5.57 -1.45 14.35
CA PHE A 2 -5.70 -2.53 13.37
C PHE A 2 -6.26 -2.02 12.04
N ALA A 3 -5.81 -2.63 10.95
CA ALA A 3 -6.26 -2.27 9.61
C ALA A 3 -7.55 -3.04 9.22
N ASN A 4 -7.90 -4.17 9.85
CA ASN A 4 -9.14 -4.89 9.54
C ASN A 4 -10.38 -4.18 10.12
N ILE A 5 -10.37 -3.83 11.41
CA ILE A 5 -11.50 -3.18 12.13
C ILE A 5 -11.35 -1.66 12.29
N ALA A 6 -10.25 -1.07 11.83
CA ALA A 6 -10.02 0.38 11.82
C ALA A 6 -9.17 0.79 10.59
N HIS A 7 -8.62 2.02 10.57
CA HIS A 7 -7.96 2.61 9.39
C HIS A 7 -6.48 2.24 9.23
N GLY A 8 -5.88 1.49 10.17
CA GLY A 8 -4.57 0.88 9.91
C GLY A 8 -3.35 1.78 9.72
N THR A 9 -3.29 3.01 10.27
CA THR A 9 -2.12 3.90 10.08
C THR A 9 -1.76 4.65 11.37
N SER A 10 -0.59 5.29 11.39
CA SER A 10 -0.12 6.13 12.49
C SER A 10 -1.05 7.34 12.75
N SER A 11 -0.83 8.04 13.87
CA SER A 11 -1.69 9.18 14.23
C SER A 11 -1.53 10.37 13.27
N VAL A 12 -2.62 11.12 13.05
CA VAL A 12 -2.57 12.38 12.29
C VAL A 12 -1.63 13.40 12.97
N ILE A 13 -1.56 13.38 14.31
CA ILE A 13 -0.68 14.26 15.10
C ILE A 13 0.78 13.99 14.74
N SER A 14 1.21 12.72 14.70
CA SER A 14 2.60 12.36 14.35
C SER A 14 2.94 12.73 12.90
N GLN A 15 2.01 12.52 11.96
CA GLN A 15 2.23 12.89 10.55
C GLN A 15 2.38 14.41 10.39
N ARG A 16 1.52 15.20 11.03
CA ARG A 16 1.61 16.67 11.02
C ARG A 16 2.88 17.19 11.65
N MET A 17 3.29 16.61 12.77
CA MET A 17 4.54 16.97 13.44
C MET A 17 5.74 16.68 12.54
N ALA A 18 5.78 15.51 11.90
CA ALA A 18 6.86 15.16 10.98
C ALA A 18 6.92 16.11 9.77
N LEU A 19 5.77 16.49 9.20
CA LEU A 19 5.69 17.44 8.07
C LEU A 19 6.16 18.85 8.44
N GLY A 20 6.14 19.21 9.73
CA GLY A 20 6.70 20.47 10.22
C GLY A 20 8.20 20.44 10.52
N LEU A 21 8.83 19.26 10.49
CA LEU A 21 10.21 19.04 10.97
C LEU A 21 11.15 18.42 9.92
N ALA A 22 10.61 17.94 8.80
CA ALA A 22 11.39 17.25 7.77
C ALA A 22 10.89 17.63 6.38
N ASP A 23 11.79 17.58 5.39
CA ASP A 23 11.46 17.83 3.98
C ASP A 23 10.62 16.70 3.36
N PHE A 24 10.82 15.48 3.84
CA PHE A 24 10.10 14.28 3.39
C PHE A 24 9.64 13.45 4.59
N VAL A 25 8.40 12.99 4.53
CA VAL A 25 7.81 12.12 5.55
C VAL A 25 7.29 10.86 4.89
N VAL A 26 7.80 9.72 5.34
CA VAL A 26 7.30 8.40 4.93
C VAL A 26 6.35 7.90 6.00
N ASN A 27 5.12 7.57 5.60
CA ASN A 27 4.12 6.94 6.46
C ASN A 27 3.62 5.67 5.78
N GLU A 28 3.24 4.68 6.59
CA GLU A 28 2.73 3.39 6.11
C GLU A 28 1.29 3.13 6.55
N THR A 29 0.70 2.13 5.92
CA THR A 29 -0.62 1.60 6.23
C THR A 29 -0.54 0.09 6.37
N GLY A 30 -1.27 -0.50 7.30
CA GLY A 30 -1.30 -1.94 7.52
C GLY A 30 -2.06 -2.69 6.42
N PHE A 31 -1.68 -3.95 6.18
CA PHE A 31 -2.12 -4.76 5.03
C PHE A 31 -1.75 -4.14 3.68
N ALA A 32 -2.34 -4.65 2.60
CA ALA A 32 -2.04 -4.24 1.23
C ALA A 32 -2.87 -3.00 0.81
N ALA A 33 -2.64 -2.54 -0.43
CA ALA A 33 -3.22 -1.30 -0.93
C ALA A 33 -4.76 -1.35 -1.09
N ASP A 34 -5.33 -2.55 -1.16
CA ASP A 34 -6.78 -2.78 -1.21
C ASP A 34 -7.48 -2.64 0.14
N LEU A 35 -6.74 -2.39 1.23
CA LEU A 35 -7.33 -2.25 2.56
C LEU A 35 -6.66 -1.13 3.37
N GLY A 36 -5.35 -1.17 3.54
CA GLY A 36 -4.62 -0.14 4.27
C GLY A 36 -4.62 1.19 3.53
N ALA A 37 -4.16 1.16 2.28
CA ALA A 37 -4.06 2.37 1.48
C ALA A 37 -5.46 2.92 1.13
N GLU A 38 -6.40 2.06 0.72
CA GLU A 38 -7.80 2.45 0.50
C GLU A 38 -8.37 3.22 1.70
N LYS A 39 -8.26 2.66 2.92
CA LYS A 39 -8.75 3.35 4.13
C LYS A 39 -7.99 4.63 4.44
N TYR A 40 -6.69 4.72 4.12
CA TYR A 40 -5.97 5.98 4.26
C TYR A 40 -6.54 7.04 3.33
N PHE A 41 -6.72 6.72 2.04
CA PHE A 41 -7.23 7.67 1.06
C PHE A 41 -8.71 8.02 1.29
N ASP A 42 -9.55 7.06 1.64
CA ASP A 42 -10.99 7.30 1.77
C ASP A 42 -11.43 7.80 3.15
N LEU A 43 -10.66 7.54 4.21
CA LEU A 43 -11.02 7.95 5.58
C LEU A 43 -10.05 8.98 6.16
N VAL A 44 -8.75 8.67 6.16
CA VAL A 44 -7.75 9.47 6.89
C VAL A 44 -7.43 10.76 6.15
N MET A 45 -7.21 10.70 4.83
CA MET A 45 -6.93 11.87 3.99
C MET A 45 -8.05 12.94 4.10
N PRO A 46 -9.34 12.63 3.87
CA PRO A 46 -10.39 13.64 4.00
C PRO A 46 -10.59 14.12 5.45
N ALA A 47 -10.49 13.23 6.45
CA ALA A 47 -10.66 13.63 7.85
C ALA A 47 -9.50 14.49 8.39
N SER A 48 -8.29 14.27 7.88
CA SER A 48 -7.09 14.98 8.33
C SER A 48 -6.72 16.17 7.46
N GLY A 49 -7.11 16.21 6.19
CA GLY A 49 -6.63 17.17 5.19
C GLY A 49 -5.19 16.94 4.73
N LEU A 50 -4.57 15.81 5.09
CA LEU A 50 -3.24 15.42 4.63
C LEU A 50 -3.33 14.71 3.28
N LYS A 51 -2.58 15.17 2.27
CA LYS A 51 -2.52 14.57 0.95
C LYS A 51 -1.11 14.03 0.66
N PRO A 52 -0.93 12.73 0.38
CA PRO A 52 0.35 12.19 -0.05
C PRO A 52 0.77 12.71 -1.43
N ASP A 53 2.05 13.01 -1.60
CA ASP A 53 2.64 13.38 -2.91
C ASP A 53 3.02 12.16 -3.76
N LEU A 54 3.22 11.00 -3.13
CA LEU A 54 3.62 9.74 -3.77
C LEU A 54 3.08 8.54 -2.97
N ALA A 55 2.71 7.47 -3.66
CA ALA A 55 2.48 6.15 -3.06
C ALA A 55 3.57 5.18 -3.51
N VAL A 56 4.13 4.40 -2.58
CA VAL A 56 5.13 3.36 -2.86
C VAL A 56 4.46 2.00 -2.67
N LEU A 57 4.39 1.19 -3.73
CA LEU A 57 3.79 -0.14 -3.70
C LEU A 57 4.86 -1.22 -3.57
N ILE A 58 5.08 -1.69 -2.35
CA ILE A 58 6.10 -2.69 -2.06
C ILE A 58 5.67 -4.06 -2.62
N ALA A 59 6.56 -4.68 -3.40
CA ALA A 59 6.38 -6.04 -3.91
C ALA A 59 7.70 -6.83 -3.83
N SER A 60 7.60 -8.14 -3.66
CA SER A 60 8.76 -9.05 -3.74
C SER A 60 8.50 -10.16 -4.75
N ALA A 61 9.55 -10.62 -5.43
CA ALA A 61 9.45 -11.74 -6.37
C ALA A 61 8.85 -12.98 -5.70
N ARG A 62 9.19 -13.25 -4.43
CA ARG A 62 8.67 -14.41 -3.70
C ARG A 62 7.16 -14.29 -3.45
N ALA A 63 6.69 -13.13 -2.99
CA ALA A 63 5.26 -12.91 -2.78
C ALA A 63 4.47 -13.04 -4.09
N LEU A 64 4.99 -12.50 -5.19
CA LEU A 64 4.36 -12.65 -6.50
C LEU A 64 4.33 -14.10 -6.96
N CYS A 65 5.40 -14.87 -6.79
CA CYS A 65 5.37 -16.31 -7.07
C CYS A 65 4.30 -17.02 -6.23
N THR A 66 4.18 -16.73 -4.93
CA THR A 66 3.14 -17.29 -4.06
C THR A 66 1.72 -16.92 -4.52
N GLN A 67 1.49 -15.68 -4.95
CA GLN A 67 0.20 -15.27 -5.53
C GLN A 67 -0.10 -16.01 -6.84
N GLY A 68 0.93 -16.26 -7.66
CA GLY A 68 0.79 -16.96 -8.93
C GLY A 68 0.64 -18.48 -8.82
N SER A 69 1.23 -19.09 -7.79
CA SER A 69 1.09 -20.53 -7.48
C SER A 69 -0.16 -20.84 -6.65
N GLY A 70 -0.63 -19.89 -5.85
CA GLY A 70 -1.68 -20.11 -4.84
C GLY A 70 -1.21 -20.90 -3.62
N ASP A 71 0.10 -21.16 -3.50
CA ASP A 71 0.71 -21.91 -2.41
C ASP A 71 2.01 -21.24 -1.97
N GLU A 72 2.15 -20.99 -0.67
CA GLU A 72 3.35 -20.44 -0.05
C GLU A 72 4.60 -21.29 -0.31
N LYS A 73 4.42 -22.62 -0.37
CA LYS A 73 5.49 -23.60 -0.70
C LYS A 73 5.61 -23.86 -2.20
N GLY A 74 4.87 -23.11 -3.01
CA GLY A 74 4.92 -23.18 -4.46
C GLY A 74 6.30 -22.82 -5.07
N PRO A 75 6.44 -23.06 -6.38
CA PRO A 75 7.71 -22.88 -7.08
C PRO A 75 8.13 -21.41 -7.13
N PHE A 76 9.45 -21.18 -7.03
CA PHE A 76 10.06 -19.86 -7.23
C PHE A 76 10.65 -19.78 -8.64
N ASP A 77 9.77 -19.61 -9.62
CA ASP A 77 10.15 -19.54 -11.02
C ASP A 77 9.45 -18.39 -11.76
N VAL A 78 9.88 -18.16 -13.00
CA VAL A 78 9.37 -17.08 -13.85
C VAL A 78 7.90 -17.29 -14.22
N ALA A 79 7.43 -18.53 -14.29
CA ALA A 79 6.04 -18.83 -14.65
C ALA A 79 5.08 -18.46 -13.52
N ALA A 80 5.42 -18.81 -12.27
CA ALA A 80 4.70 -18.40 -11.08
C ALA A 80 4.74 -16.88 -10.89
N LEU A 81 5.92 -16.28 -11.05
CA LEU A 81 6.09 -14.83 -11.00
C LEU A 81 5.14 -14.12 -11.99
N ARG A 82 5.15 -14.55 -13.26
CA ARG A 82 4.31 -13.96 -14.32
C ARG A 82 2.82 -14.09 -14.01
N LYS A 83 2.38 -15.22 -13.46
CA LYS A 83 0.99 -15.42 -13.02
C LYS A 83 0.61 -14.49 -11.88
N GLY A 84 1.50 -14.29 -10.91
CA GLY A 84 1.26 -13.43 -9.75
C GLY A 84 1.27 -11.93 -10.02
N LEU A 85 1.83 -11.49 -11.16
CA LEU A 85 1.81 -10.08 -11.56
C LEU A 85 0.39 -9.50 -11.61
N CYS A 86 -0.65 -10.31 -11.83
CA CYS A 86 -2.03 -9.83 -11.82
C CYS A 86 -2.43 -9.19 -10.47
N ASN A 87 -1.89 -9.68 -9.35
CA ASN A 87 -2.11 -9.09 -8.03
C ASN A 87 -1.48 -7.70 -7.93
N LEU A 88 -0.21 -7.57 -8.34
CA LEU A 88 0.49 -6.28 -8.37
C LEU A 88 -0.23 -5.28 -9.28
N THR A 89 -0.61 -5.70 -10.49
CA THR A 89 -1.35 -4.87 -11.44
C THR A 89 -2.65 -4.35 -10.81
N ARG A 90 -3.40 -5.20 -10.09
CA ARG A 90 -4.65 -4.78 -9.44
C ARG A 90 -4.42 -3.72 -8.36
N HIS A 91 -3.42 -3.88 -7.50
CA HIS A 91 -3.10 -2.87 -6.49
C HIS A 91 -2.65 -1.55 -7.13
N LEU A 92 -1.87 -1.62 -8.22
CA LEU A 92 -1.40 -0.46 -8.95
C LEU A 92 -2.55 0.28 -9.65
N GLU A 93 -3.50 -0.44 -10.25
CA GLU A 93 -4.75 0.13 -10.80
C GLU A 93 -5.61 0.80 -9.71
N ASN A 94 -5.69 0.21 -8.53
CA ASN A 94 -6.44 0.79 -7.42
C ASN A 94 -5.80 2.09 -6.92
N LEU A 95 -4.48 2.11 -6.70
CA LEU A 95 -3.77 3.30 -6.25
C LEU A 95 -3.88 4.45 -7.26
N ARG A 96 -3.84 4.14 -8.57
CA ARG A 96 -3.99 5.16 -9.64
C ARG A 96 -5.33 5.90 -9.58
N LYS A 97 -6.39 5.31 -9.00
CA LYS A 97 -7.70 5.98 -8.84
C LYS A 97 -7.66 7.17 -7.88
N PHE A 98 -6.68 7.21 -6.99
CA PHE A 98 -6.52 8.29 -6.01
C PHE A 98 -5.68 9.46 -6.54
N HIS A 99 -5.25 9.42 -7.81
CA HIS A 99 -4.52 10.50 -8.48
C HIS A 99 -3.21 10.89 -7.78
N VAL A 100 -2.57 9.91 -7.14
CA VAL A 100 -1.22 10.03 -6.57
C VAL A 100 -0.27 9.23 -7.47
N PRO A 101 0.91 9.76 -7.83
CA PRO A 101 1.93 8.97 -8.52
C PRO A 101 2.27 7.70 -7.74
N VAL A 102 2.52 6.61 -8.45
CA VAL A 102 2.82 5.29 -7.84
C VAL A 102 4.15 4.79 -8.37
N VAL A 103 5.02 4.34 -7.46
CA VAL A 103 6.29 3.65 -7.76
C VAL A 103 6.25 2.25 -7.17
#